data_AF-A0A8H7NEK1-F1
#
_entry.id   AF-A0A8H7NEK1-F1
#
_cell.length_a   1.000
_cell.length_b   1.000
_cell.length_c   1.000
_cell.angle_alpha   90.00
_cell.angle_beta   90.00
_cell.angle_gamma   90.00
#
_symmetry.space_group_name_H-M   'P 1'
#
loop_
_entity.id
_entity.type
_entity.pdbx_description
1 polymer ?
#
loop_
_entity_poly.entity_id
_entity_poly.type
_entity_poly.pdbx_seq_one_letter_code
_entity_poly.pdbx_strand_id
1 'polypeptide(L)'
;MAPHRYSSLFAAAAAMLALGHAEPLPSRHAVSFRGPFEIEMGGVHNINVEYTDDVDGELALVYGPCGISSISEAHHQVGRTHIGSHPLAKRHLDWESQRPTKFVWIIPSEVSSGCLHAFSDGILVGRSETIEVTPAKLRRRGTFADVTDAMGPWFDGVAYLEQKQPDEAFVASVKNKTFGILGAGISGLMTSLLLDSVGIKKWKIIESSERLGGRIRTHYLNNTTPEEGQYHELGPMRFPYTLTNSDTNETYPFMDSQLVFQLAEKLNKLNGGDKDLAVDFIPWIQNADNTPITTKFRRPDGTWPGKNEIAANPNWVTNTTYSDPAEAEEAEEALEAFKGMTDEKIKEYATNVFRAHKQAVEEGLFDFSEIQYLRQVVGTSLNVSDEVASSAATGPMWEYDTGYFLATEWKTIRGGLNHLPNAFGNIVKDRISYNSKIHSLRYNSDTNTVSVSHRPTKGSNPLDAASTTETFDYVLNSVPFNLQRFWDLPLTRACCPAPSTASSSPPPPRSPSSTTPASGSTSITPSSAAADASTPRASARSASPPGSSTAPARASSSPRTSLAPTPRPPAP
;
A
#
# COMPACT_ATOMS: atom_id res chain seq x y z
N MET A 1 111.77 -31.59 -29.53
CA MET A 1 112.15 -30.55 -28.54
C MET A 1 110.94 -30.28 -27.67
N ALA A 2 111.09 -30.63 -26.39
CA ALA A 2 110.30 -30.40 -25.17
C ALA A 2 108.75 -30.59 -25.13
N PRO A 3 108.20 -31.12 -24.00
CA PRO A 3 106.94 -31.89 -23.96
C PRO A 3 105.91 -31.36 -22.93
N HIS A 4 104.77 -32.04 -22.72
CA HIS A 4 104.25 -32.47 -21.39
C HIS A 4 102.94 -33.29 -21.48
N ARG A 5 102.64 -34.01 -20.38
CA ARG A 5 101.76 -35.18 -20.20
C ARG A 5 100.53 -34.90 -19.29
N TYR A 6 99.62 -35.89 -19.24
CA TYR A 6 98.66 -36.33 -18.17
C TYR A 6 97.18 -35.92 -18.38
N SER A 7 96.23 -36.86 -18.61
CA SER A 7 95.45 -37.77 -17.70
C SER A 7 94.09 -37.13 -17.32
N SER A 8 92.93 -37.77 -17.09
CA SER A 8 92.28 -39.06 -17.37
C SER A 8 90.80 -38.90 -16.89
N LEU A 9 89.84 -39.60 -17.52
CA LEU A 9 88.58 -40.15 -16.93
C LEU A 9 87.29 -39.29 -16.72
N PHE A 10 86.21 -39.88 -17.26
CA PHE A 10 84.79 -39.97 -16.84
C PHE A 10 83.73 -38.88 -17.16
N ALA A 11 82.63 -39.42 -17.71
CA ALA A 11 81.22 -39.19 -17.38
C ALA A 11 80.36 -38.21 -18.22
N ALA A 12 79.24 -38.79 -18.69
CA ALA A 12 77.91 -38.19 -18.86
C ALA A 12 77.77 -36.95 -19.76
N ALA A 13 77.46 -37.17 -21.04
CA ALA A 13 76.93 -36.14 -21.93
C ALA A 13 75.90 -36.72 -22.91
N ALA A 14 74.68 -37.00 -22.41
CA ALA A 14 73.50 -37.25 -23.25
C ALA A 14 72.16 -37.03 -22.53
N ALA A 15 72.07 -36.04 -21.62
CA ALA A 15 70.80 -35.59 -21.04
C ALA A 15 70.92 -34.15 -20.52
N MET A 16 70.89 -33.16 -21.41
CA MET A 16 70.70 -31.75 -21.03
C MET A 16 69.90 -31.02 -22.10
N LEU A 17 68.58 -31.06 -21.94
CA LEU A 17 67.64 -30.02 -22.36
C LEU A 17 66.41 -30.14 -21.43
N ALA A 18 66.64 -29.93 -20.14
CA ALA A 18 65.59 -29.63 -19.17
C ALA A 18 65.67 -28.12 -18.87
N LEU A 19 65.03 -27.32 -19.72
CA LEU A 19 64.71 -25.94 -19.37
C LEU A 19 63.41 -25.98 -18.58
N GLY A 20 63.53 -25.73 -17.27
CA GLY A 20 62.43 -25.68 -16.33
C GLY A 20 61.40 -24.63 -16.76
N HIS A 21 60.18 -25.09 -17.04
CA HIS A 21 59.01 -24.28 -16.82
C HIS A 21 58.72 -24.37 -15.32
N ALA A 22 59.18 -23.36 -14.57
CA ALA A 22 58.63 -23.10 -13.26
C ALA A 22 57.23 -22.54 -13.49
N GLU A 23 56.20 -23.40 -13.44
CA GLU A 23 54.85 -22.91 -13.19
C GLU A 23 54.88 -22.19 -11.83
N PRO A 24 54.44 -20.92 -11.74
CA PRO A 24 54.23 -20.31 -10.45
C PRO A 24 53.19 -21.16 -9.73
N LEU A 25 53.56 -21.75 -8.59
CA LEU A 25 52.61 -22.37 -7.67
C LEU A 25 51.46 -21.39 -7.47
N PRO A 26 50.20 -21.76 -7.75
CA PRO A 26 49.06 -20.90 -7.47
C PRO A 26 49.16 -20.48 -6.01
N SER A 27 49.24 -19.17 -5.79
CA SER A 27 49.11 -18.56 -4.49
C SER A 27 47.95 -19.23 -3.77
N ARG A 28 48.24 -19.93 -2.66
CA ARG A 28 47.24 -20.69 -1.90
C ARG A 28 46.09 -19.82 -1.36
N HIS A 29 46.18 -18.49 -1.54
CA HIS A 29 45.25 -17.48 -1.04
C HIS A 29 45.05 -16.36 -2.08
N ALA A 30 44.85 -16.72 -3.34
CA ALA A 30 44.51 -15.79 -4.43
C ALA A 30 43.13 -15.13 -4.24
N VAL A 31 42.29 -15.73 -3.38
CA VAL A 31 40.97 -15.23 -3.00
C VAL A 31 40.89 -15.13 -1.48
N SER A 32 40.51 -13.95 -0.96
CA SER A 32 40.27 -13.73 0.47
C SER A 32 38.82 -13.31 0.73
N PHE A 33 38.34 -13.58 1.95
CA PHE A 33 36.97 -13.26 2.36
C PHE A 33 37.01 -12.16 3.42
N ARG A 34 36.17 -11.13 3.28
CA ARG A 34 36.03 -10.09 4.30
C ARG A 34 34.83 -10.38 5.20
N GLY A 35 35.05 -10.27 6.50
CA GLY A 35 34.04 -10.45 7.55
C GLY A 35 32.90 -9.42 7.47
N PRO A 36 31.84 -9.61 8.29
CA PRO A 36 31.84 -10.39 9.52
C PRO A 36 31.69 -11.92 9.34
N PHE A 37 32.35 -12.68 10.21
CA PHE A 37 32.35 -14.16 10.27
C PHE A 37 31.39 -14.69 11.34
N GLU A 38 30.25 -14.03 11.48
CA GLU A 38 29.13 -14.48 12.31
C GLU A 38 27.89 -14.54 11.40
N ILE A 39 27.18 -15.66 11.43
CA ILE A 39 26.00 -15.89 10.59
C ILE A 39 24.84 -16.45 11.40
N GLU A 40 23.62 -16.28 10.88
CA GLU A 40 22.38 -16.76 11.49
C GLU A 40 21.79 -17.94 10.68
N MET A 41 21.42 -19.04 11.35
CA MET A 41 20.78 -20.18 10.70
C MET A 41 19.50 -19.77 9.96
N GLY A 42 19.29 -20.23 8.72
CA GLY A 42 18.11 -19.86 7.92
C GLY A 42 18.06 -18.40 7.43
N GLY A 43 19.11 -17.61 7.71
CA GLY A 43 19.27 -16.22 7.28
C GLY A 43 19.86 -16.06 5.88
N VAL A 44 20.06 -14.81 5.47
CA VAL A 44 20.75 -14.44 4.23
C VAL A 44 21.96 -13.60 4.60
N HIS A 45 23.15 -13.97 4.09
CA HIS A 45 24.41 -13.31 4.38
C HIS A 45 25.11 -12.82 3.12
N ASN A 46 25.70 -11.63 3.17
CA ASN A 46 26.51 -11.10 2.08
C ASN A 46 27.96 -11.55 2.26
N ILE A 47 28.51 -12.22 1.26
CA ILE A 47 29.92 -12.62 1.20
C ILE A 47 30.67 -11.61 0.35
N ASN A 48 31.68 -10.99 0.96
CA ASN A 48 32.60 -10.10 0.26
C ASN A 48 33.90 -10.86 -0.04
N VAL A 49 34.29 -10.86 -1.30
CA VAL A 49 35.43 -11.59 -1.84
C VAL A 49 36.43 -10.60 -2.42
N GLU A 50 37.70 -10.74 -2.06
CA GLU A 50 38.79 -9.97 -2.66
C GLU A 50 39.75 -10.89 -3.40
N TYR A 51 40.19 -10.42 -4.57
CA TYR A 51 41.14 -11.13 -5.42
C TYR A 51 42.51 -10.49 -5.23
N THR A 52 43.46 -11.26 -4.72
CA THR A 52 44.85 -10.83 -4.48
C THR A 52 45.77 -11.18 -5.64
N ASP A 53 45.36 -12.14 -6.47
CA ASP A 53 46.05 -12.56 -7.69
C ASP A 53 45.07 -12.68 -8.87
N ASP A 54 45.62 -12.82 -10.08
CA ASP A 54 44.84 -13.05 -11.29
C ASP A 54 44.26 -14.47 -11.32
N VAL A 55 43.02 -14.61 -10.82
CA VAL A 55 42.24 -15.84 -10.89
C VAL A 55 41.31 -15.80 -12.09
N ASP A 56 41.40 -16.82 -12.93
CA ASP A 56 40.56 -17.03 -14.10
C ASP A 56 39.92 -18.43 -14.02
N GLY A 57 38.73 -18.58 -14.62
CA GLY A 57 38.05 -19.88 -14.72
C GLY A 57 36.66 -19.92 -14.07
N GLU A 58 36.17 -21.11 -13.75
CA GLU A 58 34.94 -21.32 -13.00
C GLU A 58 35.21 -21.26 -11.48
N LEU A 59 34.84 -20.13 -10.87
CA LEU A 59 34.84 -19.92 -9.43
C LEU A 59 33.62 -20.59 -8.79
N ALA A 60 33.87 -21.53 -7.88
CA ALA A 60 32.88 -22.13 -6.99
C ALA A 60 33.13 -21.68 -5.55
N LEU A 61 32.10 -21.09 -4.92
CA LEU A 61 32.09 -20.79 -3.49
C LEU A 61 31.29 -21.89 -2.78
N VAL A 62 31.89 -22.48 -1.76
CA VAL A 62 31.29 -23.57 -0.98
C VAL A 62 31.48 -23.33 0.51
N TYR A 63 30.63 -23.95 1.31
CA TYR A 63 30.72 -23.92 2.76
C TYR A 63 30.85 -25.33 3.31
N GLY A 64 31.75 -25.51 4.28
CA GLY A 64 31.97 -26.79 4.92
C GLY A 64 33.05 -26.76 6.00
N PRO A 65 33.51 -27.94 6.45
CA PRO A 65 34.62 -28.03 7.41
C PRO A 65 35.84 -27.24 6.93
N CYS A 66 36.50 -26.53 7.82
CA CYS A 66 37.65 -25.70 7.42
C CYS A 66 38.78 -26.54 6.78
N GLY A 67 38.85 -27.85 7.01
CA GLY A 67 39.86 -28.75 6.45
C GLY A 67 39.63 -29.29 5.04
N ILE A 68 38.54 -28.94 4.34
CA ILE A 68 38.24 -29.57 3.04
C ILE A 68 39.29 -29.25 1.98
N SER A 69 39.51 -30.25 1.11
CA SER A 69 40.46 -30.18 -0.01
C SER A 69 39.78 -30.28 -1.39
N SER A 70 38.55 -30.79 -1.42
CA SER A 70 37.71 -30.92 -2.61
C SER A 70 36.31 -30.35 -2.36
N ILE A 71 35.68 -29.85 -3.43
CA ILE A 71 34.28 -29.40 -3.43
C ILE A 71 33.32 -30.51 -2.95
N SER A 72 33.64 -31.78 -3.20
CA SER A 72 32.81 -32.92 -2.78
C SER A 72 32.72 -33.11 -1.27
N GLU A 73 33.65 -32.56 -0.51
CA GLU A 73 33.67 -32.60 0.95
C GLU A 73 32.89 -31.43 1.58
N ALA A 74 32.44 -30.47 0.78
CA ALA A 74 31.67 -29.34 1.26
C ALA A 74 30.30 -29.78 1.75
N HIS A 75 29.79 -29.10 2.77
CA HIS A 75 28.42 -29.30 3.23
C HIS A 75 27.42 -28.89 2.15
N HIS A 76 27.67 -27.74 1.52
CA HIS A 76 26.86 -27.25 0.41
C HIS A 76 27.60 -26.23 -0.44
N GLN A 77 27.14 -26.07 -1.68
CA GLN A 77 27.60 -25.03 -2.58
C GLN A 77 26.82 -23.73 -2.33
N VAL A 78 27.55 -22.64 -2.19
CA VAL A 78 26.98 -21.29 -2.02
C VAL A 78 26.65 -20.68 -3.38
N GLY A 79 27.57 -20.78 -4.34
CA GLY A 79 27.38 -20.22 -5.68
C GLY A 79 28.49 -20.64 -6.64
N ARG A 80 28.24 -20.47 -7.93
CA ARG A 80 29.23 -20.75 -8.99
C ARG A 80 29.14 -19.76 -10.12
N THR A 81 30.29 -19.34 -10.61
CA THR A 81 30.39 -18.33 -11.65
C THR A 81 31.68 -18.42 -12.44
N HIS A 82 31.68 -17.97 -13.68
CA HIS A 82 32.92 -17.77 -14.44
C HIS A 82 33.47 -16.37 -14.15
N ILE A 83 34.79 -16.27 -13.99
CA ILE A 83 35.50 -15.02 -13.69
C ILE A 83 36.74 -14.83 -14.58
N GLY A 84 37.24 -13.60 -14.63
CA GLY A 84 38.50 -13.32 -15.31
C GLY A 84 38.39 -13.35 -16.84
N SER A 85 39.40 -13.93 -17.48
CA SER A 85 39.53 -14.04 -18.94
C SER A 85 38.63 -15.11 -19.57
N HIS A 86 37.80 -15.81 -18.78
CA HIS A 86 36.96 -16.89 -19.27
C HIS A 86 35.87 -16.38 -20.25
N PRO A 87 35.58 -17.06 -21.38
CA PRO A 87 34.60 -16.57 -22.37
C PRO A 87 33.20 -16.29 -21.82
N LEU A 88 32.79 -17.04 -20.79
CA LEU A 88 31.50 -16.90 -20.10
C LEU A 88 31.53 -15.88 -18.94
N ALA A 89 32.68 -15.30 -18.60
CA ALA A 89 32.81 -14.24 -17.61
C ALA A 89 32.28 -12.88 -18.13
N LYS A 90 32.02 -12.78 -19.45
CA LYS A 90 31.44 -11.59 -20.13
C LYS A 90 30.07 -11.14 -19.58
N ARG A 91 29.46 -11.92 -18.68
CA ARG A 91 28.27 -11.52 -17.94
C ARG A 91 28.57 -10.56 -16.78
N HIS A 92 29.85 -10.35 -16.44
CA HIS A 92 30.32 -9.51 -15.33
C HIS A 92 31.11 -8.30 -15.82
N LEU A 93 30.70 -7.69 -16.93
CA LEU A 93 31.41 -6.55 -17.53
C LEU A 93 31.54 -5.35 -16.57
N ASP A 94 30.63 -5.26 -15.60
CA ASP A 94 30.59 -4.19 -14.61
C ASP A 94 31.62 -4.38 -13.47
N TRP A 95 32.31 -5.52 -13.44
CA TRP A 95 33.33 -5.86 -12.44
C TRP A 95 34.74 -5.75 -13.02
N GLU A 96 35.67 -5.20 -12.24
CA GLU A 96 37.08 -5.14 -12.63
C GLU A 96 37.61 -6.54 -12.95
N SER A 97 38.23 -6.67 -14.13
CA SER A 97 38.68 -7.95 -14.70
C SER A 97 37.59 -9.04 -14.75
N GLN A 98 36.30 -8.68 -14.75
CA GLN A 98 35.16 -9.61 -14.73
C GLN A 98 35.15 -10.53 -13.49
N ARG A 99 35.60 -10.02 -12.33
CA ARG A 99 35.67 -10.76 -11.06
C ARG A 99 34.71 -10.17 -10.02
N PRO A 100 33.51 -10.76 -9.82
CA PRO A 100 32.55 -10.25 -8.83
C PRO A 100 33.09 -10.32 -7.41
N THR A 101 32.98 -9.23 -6.64
CA THR A 101 33.46 -9.19 -5.24
C THR A 101 32.35 -9.39 -4.21
N LYS A 102 31.10 -9.55 -4.63
CA LYS A 102 29.95 -9.70 -3.72
C LYS A 102 29.07 -10.87 -4.14
N PHE A 103 28.76 -11.74 -3.17
CA PHE A 103 27.90 -12.89 -3.34
C PHE A 103 26.87 -12.95 -2.22
N VAL A 104 25.72 -13.56 -2.49
CA VAL A 104 24.65 -13.75 -1.49
C VAL A 104 24.59 -15.23 -1.12
N TRP A 105 24.60 -15.51 0.17
CA TRP A 105 24.51 -16.85 0.73
C TRP A 105 23.22 -17.02 1.52
N ILE A 106 22.37 -17.95 1.06
CA ILE A 106 21.19 -18.39 1.80
C ILE A 106 21.61 -19.56 2.68
N ILE A 107 21.55 -19.37 3.99
CA ILE A 107 22.09 -20.31 4.96
C ILE A 107 21.05 -21.40 5.25
N PRO A 108 21.39 -22.70 5.15
CA PRO A 108 20.49 -23.79 5.51
C PRO A 108 20.01 -23.69 6.97
N SER A 109 18.86 -24.30 7.26
CA SER A 109 18.30 -24.34 8.63
C SER A 109 19.14 -25.17 9.59
N GLU A 110 19.95 -26.10 9.05
CA GLU A 110 20.85 -26.97 9.80
C GLU A 110 22.27 -26.75 9.27
N VAL A 111 23.10 -26.04 10.02
CA VAL A 111 24.50 -25.79 9.67
C VAL A 111 25.33 -25.61 10.94
N SER A 112 26.50 -26.24 10.99
CA SER A 112 27.48 -26.09 12.09
C SER A 112 28.56 -25.08 11.71
N SER A 113 29.28 -24.52 12.70
CA SER A 113 30.45 -23.67 12.46
C SER A 113 31.44 -24.32 11.48
N GLY A 114 32.02 -23.51 10.60
CA GLY A 114 32.75 -23.97 9.42
C GLY A 114 33.33 -22.79 8.63
N CYS A 115 33.95 -23.04 7.48
CA CYS A 115 34.58 -22.01 6.67
C CYS A 115 33.94 -21.91 5.28
N LEU A 116 34.08 -20.73 4.66
CA LEU A 116 33.90 -20.55 3.23
C LEU A 116 35.19 -20.92 2.49
N HIS A 117 35.03 -21.57 1.34
CA HIS A 117 36.12 -21.97 0.46
C HIS A 117 35.81 -21.51 -0.96
N ALA A 118 36.83 -20.96 -1.62
CA ALA A 118 36.80 -20.60 -3.02
C ALA A 118 37.63 -21.61 -3.82
N PHE A 119 37.03 -22.20 -4.84
CA PHE A 119 37.69 -23.08 -5.78
C PHE A 119 37.65 -22.47 -7.18
N SER A 120 38.76 -22.44 -7.90
CA SER A 120 38.80 -22.09 -9.34
C SER A 120 39.11 -23.35 -10.12
N ASP A 121 38.22 -23.75 -11.03
CA ASP A 121 38.32 -24.97 -11.83
C ASP A 121 38.64 -26.24 -10.99
N GLY A 122 38.10 -26.29 -9.77
CA GLY A 122 38.30 -27.39 -8.82
C GLY A 122 39.55 -27.30 -7.94
N ILE A 123 40.40 -26.28 -8.13
CA ILE A 123 41.59 -26.03 -7.29
C ILE A 123 41.23 -25.03 -6.18
N LEU A 124 41.56 -25.34 -4.92
CA LEU A 124 41.33 -24.45 -3.79
C LEU A 124 42.20 -23.19 -3.91
N VAL A 125 41.56 -22.02 -4.02
CA VAL A 125 42.21 -20.70 -4.22
C VAL A 125 41.96 -19.71 -3.07
N GLY A 126 41.07 -20.03 -2.13
CA GLY A 126 40.80 -19.17 -0.97
C GLY A 126 40.05 -19.87 0.15
N ARG A 127 40.25 -19.41 1.39
CA ARG A 127 39.56 -19.90 2.60
C ARG A 127 39.32 -18.76 3.57
N SER A 128 38.12 -18.71 4.17
CA SER A 128 37.79 -17.73 5.21
C SER A 128 38.30 -18.15 6.60
N GLU A 129 38.22 -17.25 7.57
CA GLU A 129 38.23 -17.63 8.98
C GLU A 129 37.00 -18.50 9.32
N THR A 130 37.05 -19.18 10.46
CA THR A 130 35.91 -19.95 10.96
C THR A 130 34.73 -19.02 11.19
N ILE A 131 33.61 -19.36 10.58
CA ILE A 131 32.34 -18.65 10.70
C ILE A 131 31.55 -19.28 11.82
N GLU A 132 31.23 -18.49 12.84
CA GLU A 132 30.39 -18.90 13.95
C GLU A 132 28.92 -18.83 13.56
N VAL A 133 28.19 -19.91 13.85
CA VAL A 133 26.76 -20.02 13.54
C VAL A 133 25.96 -19.75 14.81
N THR A 134 25.15 -18.70 14.76
CA THR A 134 24.19 -18.38 15.82
C THR A 134 22.82 -18.97 15.51
N PRO A 135 22.11 -19.53 16.52
CA PRO A 135 20.74 -19.98 16.33
C PRO A 135 19.85 -18.81 15.96
N ALA A 136 18.99 -19.03 14.97
CA ALA A 136 18.05 -18.04 14.50
C ALA A 136 17.26 -17.47 15.68
N LYS A 137 17.25 -16.14 15.83
CA LYS A 137 16.25 -15.51 16.69
C LYS A 137 14.93 -15.72 15.98
N LEU A 138 14.19 -16.73 16.43
CA LEU A 138 12.88 -17.15 15.93
C LEU A 138 11.88 -15.98 16.02
N ARG A 139 11.98 -15.02 15.10
CA ARG A 139 10.87 -14.15 14.74
C ARG A 139 10.15 -14.89 13.63
N ARG A 140 9.01 -15.48 13.99
CA ARG A 140 8.05 -16.09 13.07
C ARG A 140 8.01 -15.28 11.78
N ARG A 141 8.45 -15.90 10.67
CA ARG A 141 8.05 -15.44 9.33
C ARG A 141 6.53 -15.56 9.30
N GLY A 142 5.83 -14.44 9.42
CA GLY A 142 4.42 -14.42 9.06
C GLY A 142 4.31 -14.75 7.57
N THR A 143 3.46 -15.72 7.23
CA THR A 143 2.96 -15.83 5.86
C THR A 143 2.20 -14.56 5.50
N PHE A 144 1.95 -14.29 4.21
CA PHE A 144 1.07 -13.17 3.80
C PHE A 144 -0.25 -13.21 4.59
N ALA A 145 -0.84 -14.40 4.75
CA ALA A 145 -2.04 -14.61 5.55
C ALA A 145 -1.86 -14.32 7.06
N ASP A 146 -0.66 -14.47 7.63
CA ASP A 146 -0.38 -14.15 9.04
C ASP A 146 -0.13 -12.65 9.27
N VAL A 147 0.08 -11.87 8.21
CA VAL A 147 0.25 -10.39 8.26
C VAL A 147 -0.88 -9.64 7.55
N THR A 148 -1.86 -10.34 7.01
CA THR A 148 -3.02 -9.73 6.35
C THR A 148 -4.30 -10.10 7.08
N ASP A 149 -4.99 -9.10 7.59
CA ASP A 149 -6.35 -9.23 8.12
C ASP A 149 -7.38 -9.13 6.97
N ALA A 150 -8.39 -9.99 7.00
CA ALA A 150 -9.54 -9.94 6.10
C ALA A 150 -10.35 -8.64 6.23
N MET A 151 -10.25 -7.95 7.37
CA MET A 151 -10.88 -6.64 7.62
C MET A 151 -10.08 -5.45 7.06
N GLY A 152 -8.91 -5.69 6.47
CA GLY A 152 -8.08 -4.65 5.84
C GLY A 152 -6.65 -4.76 6.36
N PRO A 153 -5.67 -5.20 5.55
CA PRO A 153 -4.33 -5.46 6.05
C PRO A 153 -3.62 -4.16 6.36
N TRP A 154 -3.29 -3.95 7.63
CA TRP A 154 -2.05 -3.23 7.92
C TRP A 154 -0.88 -4.15 7.51
N PHE A 155 -0.31 -3.87 6.35
CA PHE A 155 0.91 -4.49 5.88
C PHE A 155 2.07 -3.50 6.10
N ASP A 156 2.99 -3.84 6.99
CA ASP A 156 4.24 -3.10 7.14
C ASP A 156 5.18 -3.42 5.98
N GLY A 157 4.88 -2.82 4.83
CA GLY A 157 5.65 -2.99 3.62
C GLY A 157 7.07 -2.47 3.73
N VAL A 158 7.33 -1.50 4.61
CA VAL A 158 8.68 -0.97 4.86
C VAL A 158 9.48 -2.04 5.59
N ALA A 159 9.01 -2.54 6.73
CA ALA A 159 9.70 -3.61 7.46
C ALA A 159 9.88 -4.89 6.61
N TYR A 160 8.90 -5.21 5.76
CA TYR A 160 8.99 -6.34 4.83
C TYR A 160 10.03 -6.14 3.72
N LEU A 161 10.13 -4.93 3.16
CA LEU A 161 11.07 -4.62 2.07
C LEU A 161 12.47 -4.29 2.56
N GLU A 162 12.64 -3.76 3.78
CA GLU A 162 13.94 -3.55 4.42
C GLU A 162 14.74 -4.85 4.55
N GLN A 163 14.03 -5.97 4.72
CA GLN A 163 14.61 -7.32 4.76
C GLN A 163 14.93 -7.88 3.37
N LYS A 164 14.59 -7.13 2.30
CA LYS A 164 14.67 -7.57 0.91
C LYS A 164 15.40 -6.51 0.08
N GLN A 165 16.73 -6.50 0.13
CA GLN A 165 17.50 -5.74 -0.86
C GLN A 165 17.54 -6.52 -2.18
N PRO A 166 16.95 -5.99 -3.27
CA PRO A 166 17.08 -6.61 -4.58
C PRO A 166 18.52 -6.48 -5.07
N ASP A 167 19.03 -7.51 -5.76
CA ASP A 167 20.33 -7.44 -6.40
C ASP A 167 20.33 -6.47 -7.60
N GLU A 168 21.51 -5.99 -7.99
CA GLU A 168 21.67 -5.00 -9.05
C GLU A 168 21.18 -5.50 -10.42
N ALA A 169 21.29 -6.81 -10.68
CA ALA A 169 20.85 -7.43 -11.93
C ALA A 169 19.31 -7.44 -12.02
N PHE A 170 18.62 -7.72 -10.92
CA PHE A 170 17.18 -7.58 -10.79
C PHE A 170 16.76 -6.14 -11.06
N VAL A 171 17.41 -5.16 -10.42
CA VAL A 171 17.12 -3.73 -10.62
C VAL A 171 17.32 -3.33 -12.09
N ALA A 172 18.39 -3.78 -12.74
CA ALA A 172 18.65 -3.50 -14.15
C ALA A 172 17.59 -4.13 -15.07
N SER A 173 17.18 -5.37 -14.80
CA SER A 173 16.16 -6.07 -15.59
C SER A 173 14.80 -5.35 -15.51
N VAL A 174 14.43 -4.85 -14.33
CA VAL A 174 13.16 -4.16 -14.08
C VAL A 174 13.09 -2.82 -14.81
N LYS A 175 14.21 -2.08 -14.93
CA LYS A 175 14.24 -0.79 -15.66
C LYS A 175 13.87 -0.92 -17.15
N ASN A 176 14.00 -2.12 -17.72
CA ASN A 176 13.61 -2.39 -19.10
C ASN A 176 12.16 -2.82 -19.30
N LYS A 177 11.42 -3.07 -18.20
CA LYS A 177 10.01 -3.51 -18.20
C LYS A 177 9.05 -2.35 -18.45
N THR A 178 7.89 -2.69 -19.00
CA THR A 178 6.81 -1.76 -19.32
C THR A 178 5.70 -1.81 -18.28
N PHE A 179 5.21 -0.64 -17.86
CA PHE A 179 4.21 -0.51 -16.79
C PHE A 179 2.95 0.23 -17.27
N GLY A 180 1.80 -0.41 -17.18
CA GLY A 180 0.50 0.23 -17.40
C GLY A 180 -0.08 0.74 -16.08
N ILE A 181 -0.34 2.04 -15.97
CA ILE A 181 -0.99 2.65 -14.80
C ILE A 181 -2.44 2.95 -15.17
N LEU A 182 -3.38 2.35 -14.46
CA LEU A 182 -4.81 2.48 -14.76
C LEU A 182 -5.39 3.60 -13.89
N GLY A 183 -5.78 4.71 -14.52
CA GLY A 183 -6.33 5.91 -13.87
C GLY A 183 -5.28 6.96 -13.52
N ALA A 184 -5.61 8.23 -13.77
CA ALA A 184 -4.82 9.41 -13.43
C ALA A 184 -5.32 10.12 -12.16
N GLY A 185 -5.84 9.34 -11.20
CA GLY A 185 -6.05 9.82 -9.83
C GLY A 185 -4.73 10.02 -9.10
N ILE A 186 -4.78 10.63 -7.89
CA ILE A 186 -3.55 10.95 -7.14
C ILE A 186 -2.65 9.73 -6.88
N SER A 187 -3.24 8.55 -6.69
CA SER A 187 -2.49 7.29 -6.55
C SER A 187 -1.72 6.93 -7.82
N GLY A 188 -2.37 6.89 -9.00
CA GLY A 188 -1.69 6.62 -10.27
C GLY A 188 -0.63 7.67 -10.62
N LEU A 189 -0.91 8.94 -10.33
CA LEU A 189 0.05 10.04 -10.50
C LEU A 189 1.28 9.87 -9.60
N MET A 190 1.07 9.59 -8.31
CA MET A 190 2.16 9.33 -7.37
C MET A 190 2.98 8.10 -7.79
N THR A 191 2.33 7.02 -8.22
CA THR A 191 3.01 5.83 -8.76
C THR A 191 3.91 6.18 -9.93
N SER A 192 3.43 7.00 -10.88
CA SER A 192 4.24 7.42 -12.03
C SER A 192 5.50 8.21 -11.62
N LEU A 193 5.37 9.09 -10.62
CA LEU A 193 6.48 9.86 -10.06
C LEU A 193 7.50 8.97 -9.34
N LEU A 194 7.02 7.96 -8.59
CA LEU A 194 7.88 7.00 -7.90
C LEU A 194 8.65 6.11 -8.87
N LEU A 195 8.00 5.60 -9.93
CA LEU A 195 8.70 4.85 -10.98
C LEU A 195 9.78 5.72 -11.64
N ASP A 196 9.45 6.97 -11.93
CA ASP A 196 10.39 7.91 -12.52
C ASP A 196 11.58 8.23 -11.61
N SER A 197 11.38 8.32 -10.30
CA SER A 197 12.45 8.66 -9.34
C SER A 197 13.51 7.57 -9.23
N VAL A 198 13.13 6.30 -9.49
CA VAL A 198 14.05 5.14 -9.48
C VAL A 198 14.57 4.76 -10.88
N GLY A 199 14.26 5.57 -11.90
CA GLY A 199 14.75 5.40 -13.27
C GLY A 199 13.93 4.42 -14.13
N ILE A 200 12.75 4.00 -13.67
CA ILE A 200 11.80 3.21 -14.49
C ILE A 200 10.99 4.20 -15.33
N LYS A 201 11.35 4.36 -16.61
CA LYS A 201 10.77 5.38 -17.49
C LYS A 201 9.69 4.86 -18.44
N LYS A 202 9.64 3.54 -18.68
CA LYS A 202 8.71 2.89 -19.60
C LYS A 202 7.37 2.61 -18.94
N TRP A 203 6.63 3.67 -18.65
CA TRP A 203 5.28 3.56 -18.12
C TRP A 203 4.31 4.42 -18.92
N LYS A 204 3.02 4.05 -18.86
CA LYS A 204 1.93 4.79 -19.50
C LYS A 204 0.69 4.80 -18.61
N ILE A 205 0.09 5.97 -18.46
CA ILE A 205 -1.20 6.14 -17.76
C ILE A 205 -2.34 6.04 -18.78
N ILE A 206 -3.38 5.29 -18.44
CA ILE A 206 -4.63 5.20 -19.20
C ILE A 206 -5.75 5.80 -18.34
N GLU A 207 -6.28 6.95 -18.76
CA GLU A 207 -7.27 7.73 -18.02
C GLU A 207 -8.59 7.83 -18.79
N SER A 208 -9.69 7.55 -18.08
CA SER A 208 -11.04 7.52 -18.65
C SER A 208 -11.61 8.90 -19.01
N SER A 209 -11.21 9.93 -18.26
CA SER A 209 -11.65 11.31 -18.43
C SER A 209 -10.66 12.14 -19.24
N GLU A 210 -10.98 13.41 -19.42
CA GLU A 210 -10.20 14.43 -20.09
C GLU A 210 -9.25 15.20 -19.16
N ARG A 211 -9.15 14.82 -17.88
CA ARG A 211 -8.39 15.55 -16.84
C ARG A 211 -7.61 14.63 -15.92
N LEU A 212 -6.70 15.24 -15.16
CA LEU A 212 -6.02 14.61 -14.02
C LEU A 212 -6.85 14.74 -12.73
N GLY A 213 -6.54 13.91 -11.73
CA GLY A 213 -6.98 14.10 -10.34
C GLY A 213 -8.07 13.13 -9.85
N GLY A 214 -8.85 12.54 -10.76
CA GLY A 214 -9.89 11.58 -10.39
C GLY A 214 -10.94 12.20 -9.45
N ARG A 215 -10.94 11.77 -8.18
CA ARG A 215 -11.84 12.30 -7.13
C ARG A 215 -11.42 13.67 -6.60
N ILE A 216 -10.17 14.08 -6.82
CA ILE A 216 -9.75 15.47 -6.57
C ILE A 216 -10.35 16.32 -7.69
N ARG A 217 -11.32 17.15 -7.35
CA ARG A 217 -12.03 17.97 -8.34
C ARG A 217 -12.54 19.28 -7.73
N THR A 218 -11.86 20.36 -8.07
CA THR A 218 -12.34 21.72 -7.89
C THR A 218 -13.21 22.14 -9.08
N HIS A 219 -14.33 22.80 -8.83
CA HIS A 219 -15.17 23.44 -9.84
C HIS A 219 -15.27 24.94 -9.58
N TYR A 220 -14.83 25.74 -10.55
CA TYR A 220 -14.90 27.20 -10.49
C TYR A 220 -16.29 27.68 -10.92
N LEU A 221 -16.92 28.51 -10.10
CA LEU A 221 -18.27 29.02 -10.32
C LEU A 221 -18.21 30.30 -11.13
N ASN A 222 -19.28 30.66 -11.85
CA ASN A 222 -19.38 31.93 -12.59
C ASN A 222 -18.19 32.27 -13.51
N ASN A 223 -17.47 31.26 -14.00
CA ASN A 223 -16.22 31.40 -14.76
C ASN A 223 -15.11 32.18 -14.03
N THR A 224 -15.06 32.10 -12.71
CA THR A 224 -14.00 32.75 -11.95
C THR A 224 -12.66 32.05 -12.07
N THR A 225 -11.58 32.79 -11.82
CA THR A 225 -10.22 32.23 -11.74
C THR A 225 -9.94 31.63 -10.35
N PRO A 226 -8.87 30.83 -10.21
CA PRO A 226 -8.44 30.34 -8.89
C PRO A 226 -8.19 31.46 -7.86
N GLU A 227 -7.66 32.60 -8.30
CA GLU A 227 -7.30 33.74 -7.45
C GLU A 227 -8.53 34.48 -6.91
N GLU A 228 -9.64 34.47 -7.66
CA GLU A 228 -10.92 35.07 -7.25
C GLU A 228 -11.62 34.26 -6.14
N GLY A 229 -11.17 33.03 -5.87
CA GLY A 229 -11.57 32.24 -4.72
C GLY A 229 -13.00 31.69 -4.75
N GLN A 230 -13.75 31.88 -5.85
CA GLN A 230 -15.12 31.38 -5.97
C GLN A 230 -15.15 29.98 -6.60
N TYR A 231 -14.87 28.96 -5.80
CA TYR A 231 -14.90 27.58 -6.25
C TYR A 231 -15.58 26.65 -5.23
N HIS A 232 -15.91 25.45 -5.70
CA HIS A 232 -16.44 24.39 -4.88
C HIS A 232 -15.63 23.11 -5.08
N GLU A 233 -15.24 22.48 -3.97
CA GLU A 233 -14.59 21.17 -4.00
C GLU A 233 -15.66 20.08 -4.10
N LEU A 234 -15.64 19.33 -5.21
CA LEU A 234 -16.54 18.20 -5.46
C LEU A 234 -16.01 16.88 -4.88
N GLY A 235 -14.87 16.91 -4.20
CA GLY A 235 -14.22 15.75 -3.59
C GLY A 235 -13.57 16.11 -2.25
N PRO A 236 -12.25 15.88 -2.07
CA PRO A 236 -11.58 16.34 -0.85
C PRO A 236 -11.57 17.87 -0.79
N MET A 237 -11.54 18.41 0.42
CA MET A 237 -11.58 19.87 0.65
C MET A 237 -10.46 20.40 1.54
N ARG A 238 -9.86 19.54 2.37
CA ARG A 238 -8.87 19.91 3.39
C ARG A 238 -8.07 18.71 3.87
N PHE A 239 -6.96 19.01 4.51
CA PHE A 239 -6.03 18.05 5.12
C PHE A 239 -5.80 18.43 6.58
N PRO A 240 -5.88 17.48 7.53
CA PRO A 240 -5.47 17.74 8.90
C PRO A 240 -3.95 17.99 8.91
N TYR A 241 -3.49 18.94 9.72
CA TYR A 241 -2.08 19.33 9.75
C TYR A 241 -1.44 18.97 11.09
N THR A 242 -2.01 19.48 12.18
CA THR A 242 -1.55 19.20 13.54
C THR A 242 -2.74 18.97 14.47
N LEU A 243 -2.46 18.24 15.54
CA LEU A 243 -3.31 18.07 16.70
C LEU A 243 -2.56 18.63 17.91
N THR A 244 -3.21 19.48 18.70
CA THR A 244 -2.69 19.93 19.99
C THR A 244 -3.60 19.39 21.08
N ASN A 245 -3.05 18.58 21.99
CA ASN A 245 -3.78 18.05 23.13
C ASN A 245 -4.02 19.18 24.15
N SER A 246 -5.27 19.34 24.60
CA SER A 246 -5.66 20.44 25.50
C SER A 246 -5.08 20.35 26.90
N ASP A 247 -4.78 19.13 27.36
CA ASP A 247 -4.45 18.84 28.75
C ASP A 247 -2.92 18.87 28.96
N THR A 248 -2.18 18.31 28.00
CA THR A 248 -0.72 18.26 28.01
C THR A 248 -0.06 19.39 27.23
N ASN A 249 -0.81 20.10 26.37
CA ASN A 249 -0.31 21.11 25.44
C ASN A 249 0.72 20.56 24.42
N GLU A 250 0.85 19.24 24.30
CA GLU A 250 1.71 18.61 23.30
C GLU A 250 1.07 18.69 21.91
N THR A 251 1.89 18.94 20.88
CA THR A 251 1.43 19.04 19.49
C THR A 251 2.05 17.94 18.63
N TYR A 252 1.20 17.23 17.89
CA TYR A 252 1.58 16.13 17.01
C TYR A 252 1.16 16.42 15.57
N PRO A 253 2.01 16.12 14.57
CA PRO A 253 1.62 16.20 13.17
C PRO A 253 0.78 14.98 12.75
N PHE A 254 -0.13 15.19 11.80
CA PHE A 254 -0.78 14.10 11.08
C PHE A 254 0.18 13.50 10.04
N MET A 255 0.82 12.39 10.39
CA MET A 255 1.96 11.84 9.64
C MET A 255 1.58 11.31 8.26
N ASP A 256 0.37 10.81 8.09
CA ASP A 256 -0.17 10.39 6.80
C ASP A 256 -0.38 11.60 5.86
N SER A 257 -0.87 12.71 6.39
CA SER A 257 -1.09 13.97 5.66
C SER A 257 0.22 14.66 5.31
N GLN A 258 1.30 14.45 6.09
CA GLN A 258 2.65 14.93 5.76
C GLN A 258 3.12 14.47 4.38
N LEU A 259 2.72 13.28 3.93
CA LEU A 259 3.06 12.78 2.60
C LEU A 259 2.50 13.69 1.49
N VAL A 260 1.31 14.29 1.70
CA VAL A 260 0.69 15.22 0.74
C VAL A 260 1.47 16.53 0.67
N PHE A 261 1.89 17.07 1.83
CA PHE A 261 2.69 18.30 1.88
C PHE A 261 4.07 18.11 1.24
N GLN A 262 4.74 17.01 1.54
CA GLN A 262 6.03 16.65 0.92
C GLN A 262 5.91 16.43 -0.60
N LEU A 263 4.81 15.82 -1.05
CA LEU A 263 4.54 15.64 -2.47
C LEU A 263 4.40 16.99 -3.18
N ALA A 264 3.64 17.93 -2.61
CA ALA A 264 3.50 19.27 -3.17
C ALA A 264 4.85 20.01 -3.26
N GLU A 265 5.67 19.97 -2.20
CA GLU A 265 7.02 20.55 -2.22
C GLU A 265 7.88 19.94 -3.34
N LYS A 266 7.82 18.60 -3.48
CA LYS A 266 8.53 17.89 -4.55
C LYS A 266 8.06 18.33 -5.93
N LEU A 267 6.76 18.47 -6.15
CA LEU A 267 6.18 18.90 -7.42
C LEU A 267 6.54 20.35 -7.74
N ASN A 268 6.44 21.26 -6.76
CA ASN A 268 6.83 22.66 -6.90
C ASN A 268 8.32 22.78 -7.32
N LYS A 269 9.20 21.97 -6.73
CA LYS A 269 10.61 21.90 -7.11
C LYS A 269 10.81 21.36 -8.54
N LEU A 270 10.07 20.32 -8.92
CA LEU A 270 10.16 19.74 -10.28
C LEU A 270 9.65 20.70 -11.36
N ASN A 271 8.66 21.52 -11.04
CA ASN A 271 8.10 22.52 -11.95
C ASN A 271 8.89 23.83 -11.96
N GLY A 272 10.04 23.92 -11.27
CA GLY A 272 10.96 25.06 -11.37
C GLY A 272 10.37 26.39 -10.89
N GLY A 273 9.36 26.38 -10.04
CA GLY A 273 8.68 27.59 -9.56
C GLY A 273 7.67 28.20 -10.55
N ASP A 274 7.18 27.41 -11.51
CA ASP A 274 6.02 27.78 -12.33
C ASP A 274 4.81 28.08 -11.43
N LYS A 275 4.33 29.33 -11.47
CA LYS A 275 3.24 29.81 -10.61
C LYS A 275 1.90 29.18 -10.97
N ASP A 276 1.69 28.82 -12.24
CA ASP A 276 0.42 28.24 -12.70
C ASP A 276 0.26 26.78 -12.23
N LEU A 277 1.38 26.14 -11.89
CA LEU A 277 1.44 24.77 -11.36
C LEU A 277 1.83 24.71 -9.89
N ALA A 278 1.91 25.86 -9.21
CA ALA A 278 2.26 25.92 -7.81
C ALA A 278 1.14 25.31 -6.95
N VAL A 279 1.55 24.48 -6.00
CA VAL A 279 0.69 23.89 -4.97
C VAL A 279 0.99 24.58 -3.65
N ASP A 280 0.24 25.63 -3.37
CA ASP A 280 0.42 26.47 -2.18
C ASP A 280 -0.65 26.15 -1.13
N PHE A 281 -0.22 25.72 0.06
CA PHE A 281 -1.13 25.47 1.15
C PHE A 281 -1.47 26.75 1.92
N ILE A 282 -2.74 26.89 2.28
CA ILE A 282 -3.28 27.95 3.11
C ILE A 282 -4.05 27.34 4.29
N PRO A 283 -4.17 28.07 5.42
CA PRO A 283 -5.01 27.64 6.53
C PRO A 283 -6.45 27.40 6.08
N TRP A 284 -7.03 26.28 6.51
CA TRP A 284 -8.46 26.02 6.39
C TRP A 284 -9.14 26.36 7.71
N ILE A 285 -10.17 27.20 7.67
CA ILE A 285 -10.94 27.56 8.87
C ILE A 285 -12.00 26.48 9.09
N GLN A 286 -11.69 25.54 9.99
CA GLN A 286 -12.60 24.46 10.36
C GLN A 286 -13.77 24.97 11.20
N ASN A 287 -13.47 25.81 12.19
CA ASN A 287 -14.42 26.43 13.10
C ASN A 287 -14.05 27.90 13.29
N ALA A 288 -15.06 28.76 13.38
CA ALA A 288 -14.91 30.18 13.69
C ALA A 288 -15.88 30.57 14.82
N ASP A 289 -15.72 31.77 15.35
CA ASP A 289 -16.53 32.30 16.46
C ASP A 289 -18.03 32.32 16.14
N ASN A 290 -18.37 32.52 14.87
CA ASN A 290 -19.74 32.58 14.37
C ASN A 290 -20.26 31.23 13.83
N THR A 291 -19.52 30.13 13.99
CA THR A 291 -20.01 28.79 13.63
C THR A 291 -21.33 28.53 14.37
N PRO A 292 -22.44 28.23 13.68
CA PRO A 292 -23.71 27.93 14.33
C PRO A 292 -23.59 26.67 15.20
N ILE A 293 -24.17 26.72 16.40
CA ILE A 293 -24.28 25.55 17.28
C ILE A 293 -25.74 25.13 17.38
N THR A 294 -25.96 23.83 17.50
CA THR A 294 -27.29 23.25 17.75
C THR A 294 -27.86 23.76 19.07
N THR A 295 -28.92 24.56 18.98
CA THR A 295 -29.71 25.02 20.13
C THR A 295 -31.17 25.24 19.72
N LYS A 296 -32.10 25.17 20.68
CA LYS A 296 -33.50 25.59 20.53
C LYS A 296 -33.64 27.12 20.51
N PHE A 297 -32.67 27.85 21.04
CA PHE A 297 -32.69 29.31 21.03
C PHE A 297 -32.52 29.85 19.59
N ARG A 298 -33.25 30.90 19.27
CA ARG A 298 -33.06 31.68 18.05
C ARG A 298 -32.85 33.13 18.45
N ARG A 299 -31.97 33.81 17.73
CA ARG A 299 -31.87 35.26 17.81
C ARG A 299 -33.24 35.89 17.45
N PRO A 300 -33.52 37.14 17.84
CA PRO A 300 -34.79 37.80 17.52
C PRO A 300 -35.14 37.84 16.02
N ASP A 301 -34.13 37.78 15.15
CA ASP A 301 -34.27 37.72 13.68
C ASP A 301 -34.53 36.30 13.13
N GLY A 302 -34.61 35.30 14.00
CA GLY A 302 -34.82 33.89 13.65
C GLY A 302 -33.55 33.13 13.27
N THR A 303 -32.37 33.76 13.32
CA THR A 303 -31.10 33.10 12.98
C THR A 303 -30.53 32.28 14.15
N TRP A 304 -29.61 31.37 13.83
CA TRP A 304 -28.90 30.54 14.81
C TRP A 304 -27.78 31.33 15.48
N PRO A 305 -27.66 31.33 16.83
CA PRO A 305 -26.52 31.92 17.51
C PRO A 305 -25.22 31.18 17.16
N GLY A 306 -24.10 31.91 17.18
CA GLY A 306 -22.77 31.35 16.96
C GLY A 306 -22.18 30.75 18.24
N LYS A 307 -21.08 30.01 18.08
CA LYS A 307 -20.35 29.35 19.16
C LYS A 307 -20.02 30.28 20.33
N ASN A 308 -19.48 31.46 20.06
CA ASN A 308 -19.07 32.38 21.12
C ASN A 308 -20.26 33.00 21.87
N GLU A 309 -21.38 33.23 21.18
CA GLU A 309 -22.58 33.76 21.81
C GLU A 309 -23.19 32.75 22.79
N ILE A 310 -23.22 31.47 22.43
CA ILE A 310 -23.68 30.41 23.34
C ILE A 310 -22.73 30.27 24.53
N ALA A 311 -21.42 30.27 24.30
CA ALA A 311 -20.43 30.19 25.38
C ALA A 311 -20.57 31.35 26.39
N ALA A 312 -20.89 32.56 25.90
CA ALA A 312 -21.16 33.72 26.75
C ALA A 312 -22.53 33.69 27.44
N ASN A 313 -23.48 32.88 26.94
CA ASN A 313 -24.85 32.80 27.45
C ASN A 313 -25.26 31.34 27.70
N PRO A 314 -24.87 30.74 28.84
CA PRO A 314 -25.14 29.33 29.15
C PRO A 314 -26.62 28.95 29.08
N ASN A 315 -27.53 29.89 29.34
CA ASN A 315 -28.98 29.67 29.25
C ASN A 315 -29.48 29.42 27.82
N TRP A 316 -28.65 29.68 26.80
CA TRP A 316 -28.98 29.39 25.40
C TRP A 316 -28.55 27.98 25.00
N VAL A 317 -27.86 27.24 25.85
CA VAL A 317 -27.52 25.83 25.62
C VAL A 317 -28.80 25.00 25.69
N THR A 318 -28.95 24.05 24.78
CA THR A 318 -30.03 23.05 24.84
C THR A 318 -29.44 21.74 25.31
N ASN A 319 -29.84 21.31 26.51
CA ASN A 319 -29.47 20.00 27.03
C ASN A 319 -30.41 18.95 26.42
N THR A 320 -29.83 17.78 26.11
CA THR A 320 -30.59 16.59 25.76
C THR A 320 -31.38 16.12 26.99
N THR A 321 -32.60 15.65 26.76
CA THR A 321 -33.46 15.11 27.81
C THR A 321 -33.76 13.66 27.48
N TYR A 322 -33.33 12.74 28.35
CA TYR A 322 -33.54 11.31 28.20
C TYR A 322 -34.80 10.85 28.93
N SER A 323 -35.41 9.76 28.43
CA SER A 323 -36.57 9.11 29.05
C SER A 323 -36.22 8.47 30.40
N ASP A 324 -35.02 7.90 30.52
CA ASP A 324 -34.40 7.48 31.77
C ASP A 324 -32.96 8.03 31.84
N PRO A 325 -32.73 9.11 32.59
CA PRO A 325 -31.41 9.73 32.66
C PRO A 325 -30.32 8.85 33.27
N ALA A 326 -30.66 7.95 34.21
CA ALA A 326 -29.66 7.12 34.88
C ALA A 326 -29.19 5.99 33.96
N GLU A 327 -30.14 5.35 33.26
CA GLU A 327 -29.81 4.34 32.26
C GLU A 327 -29.06 4.96 31.06
N ALA A 328 -29.39 6.20 30.68
CA ALA A 328 -28.68 6.92 29.62
C ALA A 328 -27.23 7.23 29.99
N GLU A 329 -26.98 7.66 31.23
CA GLU A 329 -25.62 7.89 31.74
C GLU A 329 -24.79 6.58 31.73
N GLU A 330 -25.36 5.47 32.20
CA GLU A 330 -24.68 4.15 32.13
C GLU A 330 -24.39 3.71 30.69
N ALA A 331 -25.31 3.96 29.76
CA ALA A 331 -25.13 3.66 28.35
C ALA A 331 -24.01 4.51 27.69
N GLU A 332 -23.97 5.82 27.97
CA GLU A 332 -22.91 6.72 27.50
C GLU A 332 -21.55 6.29 28.06
N GLU A 333 -21.46 6.00 29.36
CA GLU A 333 -20.22 5.50 29.99
C GLU A 333 -19.76 4.17 29.38
N ALA A 334 -20.69 3.25 29.09
CA ALA A 334 -20.36 1.97 28.46
C ALA A 334 -19.79 2.16 27.05
N LEU A 335 -20.34 3.10 26.26
CA LEU A 335 -19.81 3.43 24.93
C LEU A 335 -18.43 4.08 25.00
N GLU A 336 -18.24 5.06 25.88
CA GLU A 336 -16.94 5.71 26.07
C GLU A 336 -15.87 4.71 26.54
N ALA A 337 -16.21 3.82 27.48
CA ALA A 337 -15.33 2.76 27.93
C ALA A 337 -14.97 1.77 26.82
N PHE A 338 -15.94 1.41 25.97
CA PHE A 338 -15.71 0.50 24.84
C PHE A 338 -14.83 1.12 23.76
N LYS A 339 -15.11 2.37 23.37
CA LYS A 339 -14.32 3.12 22.37
C LYS A 339 -12.90 3.37 22.87
N GLY A 340 -12.78 3.72 24.16
CA GLY A 340 -11.50 3.89 24.85
C GLY A 340 -10.63 4.96 24.22
N MET A 341 -11.17 6.15 23.97
CA MET A 341 -10.49 7.28 23.32
C MET A 341 -9.50 7.99 24.26
N THR A 342 -8.43 7.29 24.65
CA THR A 342 -7.36 7.88 25.47
C THR A 342 -6.47 8.83 24.65
N ASP A 343 -5.73 9.69 25.34
CA ASP A 343 -4.74 10.59 24.73
C ASP A 343 -3.71 9.83 23.87
N GLU A 344 -3.27 8.65 24.31
CA GLU A 344 -2.37 7.80 23.55
C GLU A 344 -3.02 7.32 22.25
N LYS A 345 -4.30 6.92 22.28
CA LYS A 345 -5.04 6.46 21.11
C LYS A 345 -5.26 7.61 20.12
N ILE A 346 -5.64 8.78 20.62
CA ILE A 346 -5.76 10.02 19.85
C ILE A 346 -4.43 10.38 19.16
N LYS A 347 -3.32 10.33 19.90
CA LYS A 347 -1.97 10.53 19.35
C LYS A 347 -1.63 9.49 18.29
N GLU A 348 -2.05 8.24 18.48
CA GLU A 348 -1.82 7.18 17.52
C GLU A 348 -2.61 7.37 16.22
N TYR A 349 -3.85 7.86 16.29
CA TYR A 349 -4.60 8.25 15.08
C TYR A 349 -3.84 9.29 14.26
N ALA A 350 -3.25 10.31 14.90
CA ALA A 350 -2.48 11.33 14.20
C ALA A 350 -1.12 10.81 13.67
N THR A 351 -0.42 9.99 14.44
CA THR A 351 0.98 9.62 14.13
C THR A 351 1.13 8.31 13.37
N ASN A 352 0.20 7.35 13.53
CA ASN A 352 0.20 6.07 12.84
C ASN A 352 -1.20 5.43 12.82
N VAL A 353 -2.11 6.00 12.03
CA VAL A 353 -3.48 5.50 11.85
C VAL A 353 -3.55 4.00 11.54
N PHE A 354 -2.60 3.46 10.79
CA PHE A 354 -2.67 2.07 10.40
C PHE A 354 -2.38 1.11 11.55
N ARG A 355 -1.47 1.50 12.46
CA ARG A 355 -1.24 0.75 13.71
C ARG A 355 -2.46 0.85 14.62
N ALA A 356 -3.06 2.03 14.74
CA ALA A 356 -4.35 2.20 15.44
C ALA A 356 -5.43 1.29 14.84
N HIS A 357 -5.51 1.18 13.51
CA HIS A 357 -6.51 0.35 12.83
C HIS A 357 -6.35 -1.12 13.19
N LYS A 358 -5.10 -1.61 13.15
CA LYS A 358 -4.81 -2.96 13.59
C LYS A 358 -5.24 -3.19 15.04
N GLN A 359 -4.85 -2.30 15.94
CA GLN A 359 -5.22 -2.40 17.35
C GLN A 359 -6.75 -2.43 17.55
N ALA A 360 -7.48 -1.59 16.83
CA ALA A 360 -8.94 -1.57 16.91
C ALA A 360 -9.62 -2.85 16.40
N VAL A 361 -9.06 -3.50 15.38
CA VAL A 361 -9.55 -4.82 14.96
C VAL A 361 -9.28 -5.86 16.06
N GLU A 362 -8.09 -5.84 16.66
CA GLU A 362 -7.73 -6.76 17.77
C GLU A 362 -8.57 -6.51 19.04
N GLU A 363 -8.99 -5.27 19.28
CA GLU A 363 -9.86 -4.86 20.39
C GLU A 363 -11.36 -5.09 20.11
N GLY A 364 -11.75 -5.50 18.90
CA GLY A 364 -13.14 -5.77 18.53
C GLY A 364 -13.98 -4.52 18.23
N LEU A 365 -13.37 -3.36 17.95
CA LEU A 365 -14.11 -2.12 17.64
C LEU A 365 -14.92 -2.19 16.34
N PHE A 366 -14.68 -3.21 15.52
CA PHE A 366 -15.44 -3.51 14.31
C PHE A 366 -16.60 -4.49 14.50
N ASP A 367 -16.72 -5.09 15.69
CA ASP A 367 -17.68 -6.16 15.94
C ASP A 367 -19.11 -5.64 16.11
N PHE A 368 -19.25 -4.40 16.57
CA PHE A 368 -20.53 -3.79 16.91
C PHE A 368 -20.62 -2.34 16.40
N SER A 369 -21.84 -1.95 16.04
CA SER A 369 -22.24 -0.54 16.08
C SER A 369 -22.63 -0.15 17.50
N GLU A 370 -22.62 1.15 17.82
CA GLU A 370 -23.00 1.67 19.14
C GLU A 370 -24.36 1.14 19.59
N ILE A 371 -25.37 1.24 18.72
CA ILE A 371 -26.74 0.80 19.02
C ILE A 371 -26.82 -0.72 19.24
N GLN A 372 -26.02 -1.50 18.50
CA GLN A 372 -25.98 -2.94 18.66
C GLN A 372 -25.28 -3.34 19.97
N TYR A 373 -24.20 -2.65 20.31
CA TYR A 373 -23.47 -2.84 21.56
C TYR A 373 -24.36 -2.58 22.78
N LEU A 374 -25.05 -1.43 22.80
CA LEU A 374 -25.99 -1.09 23.87
C LEU A 374 -27.09 -2.15 24.04
N ARG A 375 -27.70 -2.59 22.94
CA ARG A 375 -28.83 -3.54 23.00
C ARG A 375 -28.42 -4.98 23.28
N GLN A 376 -27.31 -5.44 22.73
CA GLN A 376 -26.95 -6.87 22.76
C GLN A 376 -25.92 -7.21 23.83
N VAL A 377 -25.06 -6.25 24.21
CA VAL A 377 -23.98 -6.46 25.17
C VAL A 377 -24.31 -5.82 26.51
N VAL A 378 -24.68 -4.54 26.52
CA VAL A 378 -25.02 -3.81 27.76
C VAL A 378 -26.42 -4.20 28.26
N GLY A 379 -27.37 -4.39 27.35
CA GLY A 379 -28.75 -4.74 27.68
C GLY A 379 -29.65 -3.53 27.96
N THR A 380 -29.26 -2.35 27.47
CA THR A 380 -30.00 -1.09 27.61
C THR A 380 -31.39 -1.17 26.98
N SER A 381 -32.37 -0.51 27.59
CA SER A 381 -33.75 -0.43 27.09
C SER A 381 -33.81 0.16 25.67
N LEU A 382 -34.84 -0.22 24.90
CA LEU A 382 -34.96 0.19 23.50
C LEU A 382 -35.10 1.71 23.33
N ASN A 383 -35.78 2.39 24.27
CA ASN A 383 -35.98 3.84 24.23
C ASN A 383 -34.66 4.56 24.50
N VAL A 384 -33.99 4.24 25.61
CA VAL A 384 -32.71 4.87 25.95
C VAL A 384 -31.64 4.58 24.90
N SER A 385 -31.58 3.35 24.40
CA SER A 385 -30.63 2.99 23.34
C SER A 385 -30.78 3.88 22.10
N ASP A 386 -32.01 4.18 21.66
CA ASP A 386 -32.28 5.03 20.47
C ASP A 386 -32.13 6.54 20.77
N GLU A 387 -32.24 6.94 22.04
CA GLU A 387 -31.97 8.31 22.50
C GLU A 387 -30.46 8.60 22.61
N VAL A 388 -29.66 7.63 23.06
CA VAL A 388 -28.20 7.75 23.23
C VAL A 388 -27.46 7.53 21.91
N ALA A 389 -27.82 6.49 21.16
CA ALA A 389 -27.18 6.15 19.88
C ALA A 389 -28.23 6.04 18.77
N SER A 390 -28.00 6.73 17.66
CA SER A 390 -28.96 6.67 16.54
C SER A 390 -28.99 5.27 15.91
N SER A 391 -30.18 4.68 15.79
CA SER A 391 -30.38 3.44 15.02
C SER A 391 -30.03 3.56 13.52
N ALA A 392 -29.81 4.78 13.00
CA ALA A 392 -29.28 5.01 11.66
C ALA A 392 -27.75 4.86 11.58
N ALA A 393 -27.04 4.94 12.70
CA ALA A 393 -25.59 4.80 12.79
C ALA A 393 -25.21 3.32 12.95
N THR A 394 -25.17 2.59 11.83
CA THR A 394 -24.85 1.15 11.81
C THR A 394 -23.36 0.86 11.54
N GLY A 395 -22.50 1.88 11.64
CA GLY A 395 -21.06 1.76 11.41
C GLY A 395 -20.35 1.12 12.62
N PRO A 396 -19.14 0.56 12.42
CA PRO A 396 -18.30 0.11 13.52
C PRO A 396 -17.88 1.28 14.41
N MET A 397 -17.57 1.00 15.68
CA MET A 397 -17.04 1.98 16.65
C MET A 397 -15.54 2.26 16.46
N TRP A 398 -15.10 2.29 15.20
CA TRP A 398 -13.76 2.67 14.81
C TRP A 398 -13.67 4.20 14.74
N GLU A 399 -13.28 4.82 15.85
CA GLU A 399 -13.27 6.28 16.10
C GLU A 399 -12.15 7.05 15.37
N TYR A 400 -11.72 6.57 14.20
CA TYR A 400 -10.73 7.25 13.37
C TYR A 400 -11.19 8.65 12.95
N ASP A 401 -12.45 8.79 12.51
CA ASP A 401 -12.97 10.08 12.07
C ASP A 401 -12.94 11.06 13.23
N THR A 402 -13.42 10.65 14.41
CA THR A 402 -13.34 11.44 15.64
C THR A 402 -11.91 11.89 15.93
N GLY A 403 -10.94 10.96 15.91
CA GLY A 403 -9.52 11.29 16.08
C GLY A 403 -8.99 12.32 15.07
N TYR A 404 -9.41 12.23 13.81
CA TYR A 404 -9.00 13.18 12.77
C TYR A 404 -9.69 14.55 12.91
N PHE A 405 -10.96 14.57 13.31
CA PHE A 405 -11.73 15.79 13.52
C PHE A 405 -11.29 16.58 14.76
N LEU A 406 -10.48 15.99 15.64
CA LEU A 406 -9.80 16.70 16.73
C LEU A 406 -8.62 17.56 16.25
N ALA A 407 -8.20 17.49 14.99
CA ALA A 407 -7.11 18.31 14.46
C ALA A 407 -7.35 19.81 14.73
N THR A 408 -6.32 20.45 15.31
CA THR A 408 -6.35 21.86 15.72
C THR A 408 -6.01 22.79 14.57
N GLU A 409 -5.16 22.33 13.65
CA GLU A 409 -4.86 23.05 12.41
C GLU A 409 -5.21 22.21 11.18
N TRP A 410 -5.83 22.87 10.21
CA TRP A 410 -6.19 22.30 8.92
C TRP A 410 -5.59 23.13 7.79
N LYS A 411 -5.27 22.47 6.68
CA LYS A 411 -4.77 23.11 5.47
C LYS A 411 -5.63 22.77 4.26
N THR A 412 -5.73 23.70 3.33
CA THR A 412 -6.26 23.50 1.98
C THR A 412 -5.32 24.11 0.95
N ILE A 413 -5.61 23.98 -0.34
CA ILE A 413 -4.76 24.51 -1.41
C ILE A 413 -5.38 25.80 -1.94
N ARG A 414 -4.56 26.85 -2.07
CA ARG A 414 -4.95 28.13 -2.65
C ARG A 414 -5.45 27.91 -4.08
N GLY A 415 -6.63 28.45 -4.39
CA GLY A 415 -7.24 28.28 -5.71
C GLY A 415 -7.87 26.90 -5.95
N GLY A 416 -7.86 26.02 -4.96
CA GLY A 416 -8.52 24.72 -4.96
C GLY A 416 -7.59 23.53 -5.16
N LEU A 417 -8.06 22.36 -4.73
CA LEU A 417 -7.25 21.13 -4.67
C LEU A 417 -6.86 20.58 -6.05
N ASN A 418 -7.47 21.01 -7.15
CA ASN A 418 -7.05 20.65 -8.51
C ASN A 418 -5.60 21.02 -8.84
N HIS A 419 -5.04 22.03 -8.15
CA HIS A 419 -3.63 22.40 -8.35
C HIS A 419 -2.68 21.23 -8.08
N LEU A 420 -2.98 20.36 -7.09
CA LEU A 420 -2.15 19.21 -6.76
C LEU A 420 -2.01 18.19 -7.91
N PRO A 421 -3.09 17.61 -8.48
CA PRO A 421 -2.97 16.73 -9.62
C PRO A 421 -2.51 17.45 -10.89
N ASN A 422 -2.87 18.73 -11.09
CA ASN A 422 -2.44 19.48 -12.28
C ASN A 422 -0.92 19.73 -12.29
N ALA A 423 -0.28 19.84 -11.12
CA ALA A 423 1.18 19.96 -11.01
C ALA A 423 1.94 18.75 -11.60
N PHE A 424 1.28 17.61 -11.82
CA PHE A 424 1.86 16.48 -12.55
C PHE A 424 1.81 16.63 -14.07
N GLY A 425 1.06 17.59 -14.61
CA GLY A 425 0.77 17.71 -16.05
C GLY A 425 2.02 17.64 -16.92
N ASN A 426 3.05 18.44 -16.60
CA ASN A 426 4.31 18.45 -17.34
C ASN A 426 5.12 17.15 -17.21
N ILE A 427 4.93 16.40 -16.12
CA ILE A 427 5.64 15.14 -15.83
C ILE A 427 5.04 13.98 -16.63
N VAL A 428 3.71 13.99 -16.81
CA VAL A 428 2.97 12.88 -17.42
C VAL A 428 2.51 13.12 -18.86
N LYS A 429 2.58 14.35 -19.38
CA LYS A 429 1.99 14.76 -20.68
C LYS A 429 2.27 13.81 -21.85
N ASP A 430 3.49 13.28 -21.96
CA ASP A 430 3.92 12.44 -23.09
C ASP A 430 3.66 10.95 -22.86
N ARG A 431 3.11 10.58 -21.69
CA ARG A 431 2.93 9.20 -21.22
C ARG A 431 1.52 8.94 -20.68
N ILE A 432 0.55 9.76 -21.06
CA ILE A 432 -0.85 9.59 -20.68
C ILE A 432 -1.77 9.51 -21.90
N SER A 433 -2.76 8.62 -21.85
CA SER A 433 -3.88 8.57 -22.79
C SER A 433 -5.16 8.93 -22.06
N TYR A 434 -5.70 10.10 -22.38
CA TYR A 434 -7.01 10.54 -21.90
C TYR A 434 -8.15 9.88 -22.67
N ASN A 435 -9.37 10.05 -22.16
CA ASN A 435 -10.60 9.60 -22.78
C ASN A 435 -10.62 8.10 -23.11
N SER A 436 -9.96 7.28 -22.30
CA SER A 436 -9.71 5.86 -22.55
C SER A 436 -10.26 5.02 -21.39
N LYS A 437 -11.51 4.56 -21.53
CA LYS A 437 -12.20 3.77 -20.50
C LYS A 437 -11.83 2.30 -20.61
N ILE A 438 -11.11 1.82 -19.61
CA ILE A 438 -10.74 0.40 -19.48
C ILE A 438 -11.99 -0.45 -19.22
N HIS A 439 -12.03 -1.62 -19.83
CA HIS A 439 -13.11 -2.60 -19.65
C HIS A 439 -12.63 -4.06 -19.53
N SER A 440 -11.36 -4.35 -19.80
CA SER A 440 -10.84 -5.73 -19.72
C SER A 440 -9.35 -5.76 -19.38
N LEU A 441 -8.96 -6.73 -18.57
CA LEU A 441 -7.58 -7.11 -18.26
C LEU A 441 -7.41 -8.61 -18.53
N ARG A 442 -6.38 -8.99 -19.28
CA ARG A 442 -6.08 -10.41 -19.58
C ARG A 442 -4.60 -10.69 -19.37
N TYR A 443 -4.30 -11.73 -18.60
CA TYR A 443 -2.93 -12.20 -18.43
C TYR A 443 -2.57 -13.17 -19.56
N ASN A 444 -1.43 -12.91 -20.22
CA ASN A 444 -0.88 -13.73 -21.28
C ASN A 444 0.27 -14.57 -20.70
N SER A 445 0.04 -15.87 -20.51
CA SER A 445 1.03 -16.79 -19.95
C SER A 445 2.30 -16.91 -20.80
N ASP A 446 2.13 -16.89 -22.12
CA ASP A 446 3.21 -17.20 -23.06
C ASP A 446 4.27 -16.09 -23.09
N THR A 447 3.84 -14.85 -22.92
CA THR A 447 4.71 -13.67 -22.91
C THR A 447 4.96 -13.12 -21.50
N ASN A 448 4.28 -13.67 -20.50
CA ASN A 448 4.25 -13.15 -19.12
C ASN A 448 3.92 -11.64 -19.07
N THR A 449 2.87 -11.24 -19.79
CA THR A 449 2.41 -9.84 -19.88
C THR A 449 0.92 -9.73 -19.58
N VAL A 450 0.45 -8.50 -19.36
CA VAL A 450 -0.96 -8.18 -19.17
C VAL A 450 -1.45 -7.32 -20.33
N SER A 451 -2.47 -7.78 -21.03
CA SER A 451 -3.22 -7.02 -22.01
C SER A 451 -4.31 -6.19 -21.33
N VAL A 452 -4.29 -4.89 -21.60
CA VAL A 452 -5.24 -3.89 -21.11
C VAL A 452 -6.08 -3.41 -22.29
N SER A 453 -7.38 -3.65 -22.24
CA SER A 453 -8.31 -3.21 -23.28
C SER A 453 -9.15 -2.03 -22.80
N HIS A 454 -9.23 -1.01 -23.65
CA HIS A 454 -9.94 0.23 -23.38
C HIS A 454 -10.73 0.71 -24.60
N ARG A 455 -11.69 1.60 -24.37
CA ARG A 455 -12.57 2.19 -25.39
C ARG A 455 -12.61 3.70 -25.25
N PRO A 456 -12.73 4.45 -26.36
CA PRO A 456 -12.80 5.90 -26.31
C PRO A 456 -14.08 6.37 -25.61
N THR A 457 -13.96 7.42 -24.80
CA THR A 457 -15.10 8.09 -24.12
C THR A 457 -15.50 9.41 -24.79
N LYS A 458 -14.62 10.00 -25.59
CA LYS A 458 -14.88 11.24 -26.30
C LYS A 458 -15.48 10.96 -27.67
N GLY A 459 -16.66 11.53 -27.93
CA GLY A 459 -17.30 11.51 -29.26
C GLY A 459 -18.05 10.22 -29.62
N SER A 460 -18.11 9.24 -28.71
CA SER A 460 -18.86 7.99 -28.92
C SER A 460 -19.31 7.39 -27.60
N ASN A 461 -20.41 6.62 -27.62
CA ASN A 461 -20.78 5.77 -26.49
C ASN A 461 -19.73 4.65 -26.33
N PRO A 462 -19.06 4.53 -25.16
CA PRO A 462 -18.06 3.49 -24.94
C PRO A 462 -18.61 2.07 -25.10
N LEU A 463 -19.92 1.85 -25.00
CA LEU A 463 -20.50 0.52 -25.21
C LEU A 463 -20.41 0.06 -26.66
N ASP A 464 -20.46 1.00 -27.61
CA ASP A 464 -20.52 0.76 -29.05
C ASP A 464 -19.18 0.98 -29.75
N ALA A 465 -18.24 1.63 -29.06
CA ALA A 465 -16.93 1.97 -29.61
C ALA A 465 -16.01 0.75 -29.76
N ALA A 466 -15.20 0.75 -30.82
CA ALA A 466 -14.17 -0.25 -31.03
C ALA A 466 -13.16 -0.25 -29.87
N SER A 467 -12.76 -1.44 -29.44
CA SER A 467 -11.79 -1.61 -28.37
C SER A 467 -10.37 -1.53 -28.92
N THR A 468 -9.51 -0.81 -28.21
CA THR A 468 -8.06 -0.82 -28.38
C THR A 468 -7.45 -1.68 -27.27
N THR A 469 -6.40 -2.42 -27.58
CA THR A 469 -5.66 -3.24 -26.59
C THR A 469 -4.20 -2.86 -26.61
N GLU A 470 -3.64 -2.65 -25.42
CA GLU A 470 -2.22 -2.40 -25.18
C GLU A 470 -1.67 -3.46 -24.24
N THR A 471 -0.38 -3.76 -24.32
CA THR A 471 0.24 -4.84 -23.53
C THR A 471 1.38 -4.27 -22.69
N PHE A 472 1.45 -4.68 -21.43
CA PHE A 472 2.47 -4.26 -20.47
C PHE A 472 3.04 -5.47 -19.72
N ASP A 473 4.29 -5.39 -19.25
CA ASP A 473 4.85 -6.40 -18.35
C ASP A 473 4.13 -6.38 -16.99
N TYR A 474 3.84 -5.19 -16.48
CA TYR A 474 3.15 -4.99 -15.20
C TYR A 474 2.01 -3.98 -15.34
N VAL A 475 0.96 -4.18 -14.55
CA VAL A 475 -0.19 -3.26 -14.49
C VAL A 475 -0.44 -2.86 -13.04
N LEU A 476 -0.49 -1.56 -12.81
CA LEU A 476 -0.79 -0.92 -11.52
C LEU A 476 -2.20 -0.34 -11.60
N ASN A 477 -3.12 -0.93 -10.86
CA ASN A 477 -4.52 -0.54 -10.90
C ASN A 477 -4.83 0.50 -9.80
N SER A 478 -5.09 1.75 -10.19
CA SER A 478 -5.53 2.81 -9.26
C SER A 478 -7.03 3.12 -9.39
N VAL A 479 -7.77 2.34 -10.17
CA VAL A 479 -9.21 2.52 -10.37
C VAL A 479 -9.98 1.95 -9.17
N PRO A 480 -10.97 2.67 -8.61
CA PRO A 480 -11.78 2.18 -7.50
C PRO A 480 -12.44 0.81 -7.77
N PHE A 481 -12.49 -0.05 -6.74
CA PHE A 481 -13.02 -1.42 -6.84
C PHE A 481 -14.47 -1.48 -7.36
N ASN A 482 -15.29 -0.48 -7.02
CA ASN A 482 -16.67 -0.39 -7.49
C ASN A 482 -16.79 -0.20 -9.02
N LEU A 483 -15.74 0.26 -9.70
CA LEU A 483 -15.71 0.34 -11.15
C LEU A 483 -15.12 -0.92 -11.80
N GLN A 484 -14.20 -1.60 -11.09
CA GLN A 484 -13.57 -2.84 -11.57
C GLN A 484 -14.57 -3.99 -11.71
N ARG A 485 -15.67 -3.99 -10.95
CA ARG A 485 -16.74 -5.01 -11.06
C ARG A 485 -17.37 -5.11 -12.46
N PHE A 486 -17.19 -4.07 -13.29
CA PHE A 486 -17.71 -4.02 -14.66
C PHE A 486 -16.65 -4.43 -15.69
N TRP A 487 -15.45 -4.81 -15.25
CA TRP A 487 -14.38 -5.23 -16.13
C TRP A 487 -14.41 -6.75 -16.31
N ASP A 488 -14.03 -7.18 -17.50
CA ASP A 488 -13.63 -8.55 -17.75
C ASP A 488 -12.22 -8.74 -17.16
N LEU A 489 -12.17 -9.31 -15.96
CA LEU A 489 -10.94 -9.52 -15.21
C LEU A 489 -10.45 -10.96 -15.41
N PRO A 490 -9.12 -11.21 -15.31
CA PRO A 490 -8.63 -12.58 -15.32
C PRO A 490 -9.29 -13.35 -14.18
N LEU A 491 -9.66 -14.61 -14.42
CA LEU A 491 -10.18 -15.50 -13.39
C LEU A 491 -9.16 -15.57 -12.25
N THR A 492 -9.40 -14.79 -11.20
CA THR A 492 -8.78 -15.06 -9.92
C THR A 492 -9.34 -16.41 -9.52
N ARG A 493 -8.48 -17.41 -9.30
CA ARG A 493 -8.89 -18.53 -8.46
C ARG A 493 -9.27 -17.89 -7.15
N ALA A 494 -10.57 -17.73 -6.92
CA ALA A 494 -11.12 -17.05 -5.76
C ALA A 494 -10.58 -17.73 -4.51
N CYS A 495 -9.59 -17.12 -3.87
CA CYS A 495 -9.40 -17.29 -2.45
C CYS A 495 -10.55 -16.49 -1.83
N CYS A 496 -11.44 -17.19 -1.13
CA CYS A 496 -12.74 -16.77 -0.59
C CYS A 496 -13.94 -17.14 -1.47
N PRO A 497 -14.69 -18.21 -1.11
CA PRO A 497 -16.03 -18.39 -1.64
C PRO A 497 -16.90 -17.21 -1.19
N ALA A 498 -17.72 -16.69 -2.11
CA ALA A 498 -18.82 -15.80 -1.75
C ALA A 498 -19.62 -16.43 -0.60
N PRO A 499 -20.12 -15.65 0.38
CA PRO A 499 -20.97 -16.21 1.41
C PRO A 499 -22.17 -16.84 0.71
N SER A 500 -22.23 -18.17 0.72
CA SER A 500 -23.44 -18.89 0.38
C SER A 500 -24.51 -18.31 1.28
N THR A 501 -25.62 -17.85 0.69
CA THR A 501 -26.85 -17.59 1.42
C THR A 501 -27.24 -18.87 2.15
N ALA A 502 -26.76 -19.03 3.38
CA ALA A 502 -27.11 -20.13 4.24
C ALA A 502 -28.57 -19.91 4.64
N SER A 503 -29.44 -20.78 4.13
CA SER A 503 -30.80 -20.92 4.64
C SER A 503 -30.73 -21.09 6.16
N SER A 504 -31.36 -20.18 6.88
CA SER A 504 -31.54 -20.24 8.33
C SER A 504 -32.14 -21.58 8.73
N SER A 505 -31.33 -22.44 9.35
CA SER A 505 -31.80 -23.54 10.18
C SER A 505 -31.18 -23.35 11.56
N PRO A 506 -31.97 -23.31 12.65
CA PRO A 506 -31.41 -23.09 13.97
C PRO A 506 -30.62 -24.35 14.41
N PRO A 507 -29.52 -24.17 15.15
CA PRO A 507 -28.76 -25.30 15.68
C PRO A 507 -29.58 -26.05 16.76
N PRO A 508 -29.40 -27.37 16.90
CA PRO A 508 -30.08 -28.14 17.94
C PRO A 508 -29.56 -27.76 19.33
N PRO A 509 -30.40 -27.80 20.38
CA PRO A 509 -29.98 -27.44 21.72
C PRO A 509 -28.97 -28.45 22.27
N ARG A 510 -27.89 -27.95 22.89
CA ARG A 510 -26.92 -28.78 23.61
C ARG A 510 -27.55 -29.32 24.90
N SER A 511 -27.46 -30.62 25.10
CA SER A 511 -27.83 -31.32 26.33
C SER A 511 -26.89 -30.94 27.50
N PRO A 512 -27.41 -30.71 28.72
CA PRO A 512 -26.58 -30.41 29.89
C PRO A 512 -25.96 -31.69 30.47
N SER A 513 -24.68 -31.60 30.82
CA SER A 513 -23.95 -32.63 31.56
C SER A 513 -24.46 -32.75 32.99
N SER A 514 -24.54 -34.00 33.44
CA SER A 514 -25.05 -34.52 34.69
C SER A 514 -24.32 -34.02 35.95
N THR A 515 -25.07 -33.44 36.88
CA THR A 515 -24.86 -33.62 38.33
C THR A 515 -26.21 -33.52 39.06
N THR A 516 -26.59 -34.56 39.78
CA THR A 516 -27.72 -34.65 40.75
C THR A 516 -27.11 -35.19 42.06
N PRO A 517 -27.70 -35.06 43.27
CA PRO A 517 -29.11 -34.73 43.52
C PRO A 517 -29.43 -33.82 44.73
N ALA A 518 -30.62 -33.20 44.72
CA ALA A 518 -31.49 -33.08 45.88
C ALA A 518 -32.96 -32.86 45.47
N SER A 519 -33.78 -33.84 45.84
CA SER A 519 -35.24 -33.88 46.06
C SER A 519 -36.15 -32.69 45.72
N GLY A 520 -37.25 -33.00 45.02
CA GLY A 520 -38.49 -32.20 45.06
C GLY A 520 -39.45 -32.49 43.90
N SER A 521 -40.45 -33.35 44.13
CA SER A 521 -41.64 -33.56 43.29
C SER A 521 -42.30 -32.23 42.89
N THR A 522 -42.92 -32.06 41.72
CA THR A 522 -44.30 -32.48 41.43
C THR A 522 -44.60 -32.32 39.93
N SER A 523 -45.34 -33.27 39.38
CA SER A 523 -45.92 -33.34 38.04
C SER A 523 -46.94 -32.25 37.72
N ILE A 524 -47.07 -31.83 36.45
CA ILE A 524 -48.33 -31.63 35.67
C ILE A 524 -47.97 -31.33 34.18
N THR A 525 -48.55 -32.09 33.26
CA THR A 525 -48.85 -31.77 31.84
C THR A 525 -50.39 -31.82 31.69
N PRO A 526 -51.06 -31.49 30.54
CA PRO A 526 -50.60 -31.27 29.16
C PRO A 526 -51.37 -30.18 28.33
N SER A 527 -51.16 -30.18 27.00
CA SER A 527 -52.08 -29.82 25.89
C SER A 527 -51.58 -28.66 25.00
N SER A 528 -51.10 -28.87 23.78
CA SER A 528 -51.74 -29.27 22.49
C SER A 528 -52.55 -28.16 21.79
N ALA A 529 -52.10 -27.77 20.59
CA ALA A 529 -52.94 -27.53 19.40
C ALA A 529 -52.06 -27.08 18.21
N ALA A 530 -52.06 -27.88 17.15
CA ALA A 530 -51.55 -27.58 15.83
C ALA A 530 -52.68 -26.97 14.96
N ALA A 531 -52.32 -26.15 13.97
CA ALA A 531 -53.15 -25.93 12.78
C ALA A 531 -52.29 -25.54 11.58
N ASP A 532 -52.24 -26.45 10.61
CA ASP A 532 -51.81 -26.30 9.23
C ASP A 532 -52.68 -25.29 8.46
N ALA A 533 -52.09 -24.57 7.50
CA ALA A 533 -52.75 -24.24 6.23
C ALA A 533 -51.71 -23.86 5.15
N SER A 534 -51.97 -24.34 3.95
CA SER A 534 -51.04 -24.55 2.85
C SER A 534 -51.40 -23.74 1.59
N THR A 535 -50.42 -23.06 0.97
CA THR A 535 -50.23 -22.74 -0.49
C THR A 535 -51.34 -21.99 -1.29
N PRO A 536 -51.12 -21.52 -2.56
CA PRO A 536 -49.90 -21.32 -3.38
C PRO A 536 -49.80 -19.99 -4.20
N ARG A 537 -48.57 -19.71 -4.66
CA ARG A 537 -48.07 -19.17 -5.96
C ARG A 537 -49.04 -18.54 -7.00
N ALA A 538 -48.70 -17.36 -7.54
CA ALA A 538 -48.95 -16.97 -8.94
C ALA A 538 -48.04 -15.83 -9.44
N SER A 539 -47.73 -15.87 -10.74
CA SER A 539 -46.82 -15.02 -11.52
C SER A 539 -47.64 -14.08 -12.43
N ALA A 540 -47.14 -12.89 -12.76
CA ALA A 540 -47.62 -12.13 -13.92
C ALA A 540 -46.59 -11.15 -14.49
N ARG A 541 -46.48 -11.17 -15.82
CA ARG A 541 -45.71 -10.34 -16.75
C ARG A 541 -46.67 -9.35 -17.45
N SER A 542 -46.10 -8.42 -18.25
CA SER A 542 -46.72 -7.52 -19.26
C SER A 542 -47.05 -6.11 -18.74
N ALA A 543 -46.98 -4.99 -19.48
CA ALA A 543 -46.58 -4.66 -20.86
C ALA A 543 -46.38 -3.12 -20.96
N SER A 544 -45.66 -2.68 -22.00
CA SER A 544 -45.48 -1.29 -22.43
C SER A 544 -46.73 -0.65 -23.07
N PRO A 545 -46.71 0.69 -23.29
CA PRO A 545 -47.34 1.29 -24.48
C PRO A 545 -46.40 2.22 -25.30
N PRO A 546 -46.79 2.63 -26.54
CA PRO A 546 -45.90 3.02 -27.64
C PRO A 546 -45.80 4.54 -27.95
N GLY A 547 -44.87 4.87 -28.88
CA GLY A 547 -44.52 6.21 -29.42
C GLY A 547 -45.63 6.95 -30.19
N SER A 548 -45.44 8.07 -30.89
CA SER A 548 -44.28 8.69 -31.56
C SER A 548 -44.73 10.09 -32.10
N SER A 549 -43.82 11.03 -32.39
CA SER A 549 -43.90 11.87 -33.63
C SER A 549 -42.68 12.80 -33.81
N THR A 550 -42.01 12.61 -34.95
CA THR A 550 -41.46 13.59 -35.92
C THR A 550 -40.54 14.76 -35.51
N ALA A 551 -39.32 14.74 -36.06
CA ALA A 551 -38.45 15.89 -36.40
C ALA A 551 -38.78 16.39 -37.85
N PRO A 552 -38.23 17.49 -38.44
CA PRO A 552 -36.77 17.69 -38.64
C PRO A 552 -36.20 19.15 -38.72
N ALA A 553 -34.85 19.24 -38.58
CA ALA A 553 -33.83 20.12 -39.22
C ALA A 553 -34.06 21.66 -39.35
N ARG A 554 -33.10 22.59 -39.18
CA ARG A 554 -31.83 22.78 -39.92
C ARG A 554 -31.05 24.04 -39.42
N ALA A 555 -29.72 23.94 -39.37
CA ALA A 555 -28.60 24.89 -39.65
C ALA A 555 -28.61 26.43 -39.38
N SER A 556 -27.44 26.87 -38.87
CA SER A 556 -26.50 27.93 -39.36
C SER A 556 -26.28 29.26 -38.60
N SER A 557 -25.00 29.46 -38.22
CA SER A 557 -24.13 30.67 -38.29
C SER A 557 -24.33 31.93 -37.41
N SER A 558 -23.35 32.14 -36.51
CA SER A 558 -22.59 33.34 -36.01
C SER A 558 -22.86 34.78 -36.56
N PRO A 559 -22.26 35.88 -36.03
CA PRO A 559 -21.73 36.26 -34.67
C PRO A 559 -22.10 37.72 -34.20
N ARG A 560 -21.50 38.16 -33.06
CA ARG A 560 -21.42 39.52 -32.44
C ARG A 560 -22.62 39.92 -31.55
N THR A 561 -22.49 40.58 -30.40
CA THR A 561 -21.60 41.71 -30.05
C THR A 561 -21.51 41.87 -28.51
N SER A 562 -20.38 42.41 -28.04
CA SER A 562 -20.08 42.78 -26.65
C SER A 562 -20.99 43.87 -26.08
N LEU A 563 -21.43 43.71 -24.83
CA LEU A 563 -21.93 44.80 -23.99
C LEU A 563 -21.33 44.65 -22.57
N ALA A 564 -20.66 45.71 -22.12
CA ALA A 564 -20.00 45.83 -20.83
C ALA A 564 -21.02 45.99 -19.68
N PRO A 565 -20.69 45.59 -18.44
CA PRO A 565 -21.59 45.74 -17.29
C PRO A 565 -21.44 47.09 -16.58
N THR A 566 -22.58 47.72 -16.30
CA THR A 566 -22.73 48.87 -15.38
C THR A 566 -22.61 48.44 -13.91
N PRO A 567 -21.98 49.23 -13.03
CA PRO A 567 -21.80 48.90 -11.62
C PRO A 567 -23.05 49.23 -10.78
N ARG A 568 -23.39 48.34 -9.83
CA ARG A 568 -24.37 48.61 -8.75
C ARG A 568 -23.64 49.02 -7.45
N PRO A 569 -24.20 49.95 -6.67
CA PRO A 569 -23.61 50.46 -5.42
C PRO A 569 -23.86 49.50 -4.24
N PRO A 570 -23.09 49.66 -3.13
CA PRO A 570 -23.23 48.81 -1.95
C PRO A 570 -24.42 49.26 -1.08
N ALA A 571 -25.00 48.33 -0.33
CA ALA A 571 -26.05 48.58 0.65
C ALA A 571 -25.85 47.65 1.87
N PRO A 572 -26.44 48.00 3.02
CA PRO A 572 -25.83 48.58 4.21
C PRO A 572 -25.15 47.57 5.15
#